data_AF-A0A450SJ52-F1
#
_entry.id   AF-A0A450SJ52-F1
#
_cell.length_a   1.000
_cell.length_b   1.000
_cell.length_c   1.000
_cell.angle_alpha   90.00
_cell.angle_beta   90.00
_cell.angle_gamma   90.00
#
_symmetry.space_group_name_H-M   'P 1'
#
loop_
_entity.id
_entity.type
_entity.pdbx_description
1 polymer ?
#
loop_
_entity_poly.entity_id
_entity_poly.type
_entity_poly.pdbx_seq_one_letter_code
_entity_poly.pdbx_strand_id
1 'polypeptide(L)'
;MSKTAPGVGKGFTLVEMALVMAIISLLLGGLLLPLGTQLENRRIRDTERQLAEIREALMGFAITERAPRLPCPDVDGDGLEDPAAPGTAASCRQGEGALPWATLGLFRKDAWGRGFRYAPDDAYAAPEGVSARPDTRTGLRVRDYVGAALTDWTPASPPGPPPNGPAAVVFSCGPDGIPNGENDNDGAPNPNADCANPGASDGLYLANSPIKGAFDDRLIWLSRNTLLNRLVSAGVWP
;
A
#
# COMPACT_ATOMS: atom_id res chain seq x y z
N MET A 1 -72.83 -51.56 3.71
CA MET A 1 -71.90 -50.86 2.79
C MET A 1 -71.16 -49.79 3.56
N SER A 2 -69.86 -49.70 3.32
CA SER A 2 -68.81 -49.15 4.18
C SER A 2 -68.99 -47.67 4.52
N LYS A 3 -68.80 -47.30 5.80
CA LYS A 3 -68.77 -45.92 6.29
C LYS A 3 -67.30 -45.50 6.33
N THR A 4 -66.88 -44.69 5.35
CA THR A 4 -65.54 -44.12 5.26
C THR A 4 -65.25 -43.21 6.46
N ALA A 5 -64.16 -43.49 7.17
CA ALA A 5 -63.68 -42.66 8.27
C ALA A 5 -63.06 -41.36 7.73
N PRO A 6 -63.29 -40.21 8.39
CA PRO A 6 -62.68 -38.94 8.00
C PRO A 6 -61.18 -38.94 8.38
N GLY A 7 -60.33 -38.65 7.41
CA GLY A 7 -58.90 -38.46 7.64
C GLY A 7 -58.68 -37.21 8.50
N VAL A 8 -58.18 -37.39 9.72
CA VAL A 8 -57.75 -36.29 10.59
C VAL A 8 -56.48 -35.68 10.00
N GLY A 9 -56.59 -34.48 9.44
CA GLY A 9 -55.42 -33.68 9.06
C GLY A 9 -54.64 -33.29 10.32
N LYS A 10 -53.44 -33.84 10.49
CA LYS A 10 -52.52 -33.43 11.55
C LYS A 10 -52.03 -32.02 11.23
N GLY A 11 -52.58 -31.01 11.92
CA GLY A 11 -52.06 -29.64 11.90
C GLY A 11 -50.72 -29.56 12.63
N PHE A 12 -49.85 -28.66 12.17
CA PHE A 12 -48.54 -28.40 12.81
C PHE A 12 -48.70 -27.99 14.27
N THR A 13 -47.87 -28.54 15.15
CA THR A 13 -47.92 -28.20 16.58
C THR A 13 -47.16 -26.88 16.86
N LEU A 14 -47.55 -26.15 17.90
CA LEU A 14 -46.81 -24.95 18.35
C LEU A 14 -45.33 -25.24 18.63
N VAL A 15 -45.02 -26.44 19.13
CA VAL A 15 -43.66 -26.89 19.39
C VAL A 15 -42.86 -27.07 18.10
N GLU A 16 -43.50 -27.57 17.05
CA GLU A 16 -42.90 -27.76 15.72
C GLU A 16 -42.53 -26.41 15.10
N MET A 17 -43.42 -25.42 15.20
CA MET A 17 -43.13 -24.06 14.76
C MET A 17 -42.03 -23.40 15.59
N ALA A 18 -42.02 -23.58 16.92
CA ALA A 18 -40.95 -23.06 17.77
C ALA A 18 -39.58 -23.66 17.43
N LEU A 19 -39.52 -24.96 17.13
CA LEU A 19 -38.30 -25.64 16.71
C LEU A 19 -37.82 -25.15 15.34
N VAL A 20 -38.73 -24.99 14.37
CA VAL A 20 -38.39 -24.44 13.04
C VAL A 20 -37.83 -23.03 13.16
N MET A 21 -38.46 -22.16 13.96
CA MET A 21 -37.98 -20.80 14.20
C MET A 21 -36.62 -20.78 14.90
N ALA A 22 -36.38 -21.70 15.84
CA ALA A 22 -35.08 -21.85 16.51
C ALA A 22 -33.98 -22.28 15.52
N ILE A 23 -34.27 -23.25 14.64
CA ILE A 23 -33.34 -23.69 13.60
C ILE A 23 -33.06 -22.56 12.60
N ILE A 24 -34.08 -21.85 12.11
CA ILE A 24 -33.90 -20.73 11.18
C ILE A 24 -33.05 -19.62 11.82
N SER A 25 -33.32 -19.28 13.09
CA SER A 25 -32.56 -18.27 13.83
C SER A 25 -31.10 -18.68 14.00
N LEU A 26 -30.84 -19.96 14.29
CA LEU A 26 -29.48 -20.51 14.40
C LEU A 26 -28.74 -20.47 13.04
N LEU A 27 -29.42 -20.83 11.95
CA LEU A 27 -28.86 -20.83 10.60
C LEU A 27 -28.53 -19.42 10.11
N LEU A 28 -29.42 -18.45 10.34
CA LEU A 28 -29.19 -17.05 10.00
C LEU A 28 -28.11 -16.42 10.89
N GLY A 29 -28.11 -16.73 12.19
CA GLY A 29 -27.08 -16.24 13.12
C GLY A 29 -25.68 -16.78 12.82
N GLY A 30 -25.57 -18.04 12.39
CA GLY A 30 -24.29 -18.65 12.02
C GLY A 30 -23.67 -18.10 10.73
N LEU A 31 -24.47 -17.61 9.79
CA LEU A 31 -24.01 -17.18 8.46
C LEU A 31 -23.55 -15.72 8.39
N LEU A 32 -23.96 -14.86 9.33
CA LEU A 32 -23.63 -13.42 9.29
C LEU A 32 -22.19 -13.11 9.70
N LEU A 33 -21.58 -13.92 10.56
CA LEU A 33 -20.19 -13.74 11.02
C LEU A 33 -19.10 -13.85 9.93
N PRO A 34 -19.13 -14.83 9.00
CA PRO A 34 -18.08 -14.97 7.98
C PRO A 34 -18.12 -13.90 6.89
N LEU A 35 -19.20 -13.15 6.72
CA LEU A 35 -19.30 -12.17 5.63
C LEU A 35 -18.35 -10.98 5.82
N GLY A 36 -18.24 -10.46 7.05
CA GLY A 36 -17.36 -9.34 7.35
C GLY A 36 -15.89 -9.67 7.11
N THR A 37 -15.45 -10.86 7.52
CA THR A 37 -14.07 -11.32 7.30
C THR A 37 -13.78 -11.60 5.83
N GLN A 38 -14.77 -12.07 5.06
CA GLN A 38 -14.62 -12.23 3.61
C GLN A 38 -14.48 -10.90 2.88
N LEU A 39 -15.30 -9.90 3.24
CA LEU A 39 -15.20 -8.55 2.66
C LEU A 39 -13.86 -7.89 2.99
N GLU A 40 -13.40 -8.02 4.23
CA GLU A 40 -12.11 -7.50 4.65
C GLU A 40 -10.94 -8.18 3.93
N ASN A 41 -10.96 -9.52 3.84
CA ASN A 41 -9.97 -10.27 3.07
C ASN A 41 -9.97 -9.88 1.58
N ARG A 42 -11.14 -9.54 1.03
CA ARG A 42 -11.24 -9.05 -0.35
C ARG A 42 -10.57 -7.69 -0.49
N ARG A 43 -10.84 -6.74 0.42
CA ARG A 43 -10.21 -5.42 0.41
C ARG A 43 -8.69 -5.52 0.50
N ILE A 44 -8.18 -6.36 1.40
CA ILE A 44 -6.74 -6.63 1.53
C ILE A 44 -6.15 -7.09 0.20
N ARG A 45 -6.76 -8.10 -0.45
CA ARG A 45 -6.28 -8.61 -1.75
C ARG A 45 -6.37 -7.57 -2.85
N ASP A 46 -7.44 -6.77 -2.88
CA ASP A 46 -7.62 -5.71 -3.86
C ASP A 46 -6.53 -4.63 -3.68
N THR A 47 -6.21 -4.22 -2.45
CA THR A 47 -5.11 -3.29 -2.15
C THR A 47 -3.74 -3.89 -2.49
N GLU A 48 -3.48 -5.16 -2.16
CA GLU A 48 -2.22 -5.83 -2.52
C GLU A 48 -2.03 -5.93 -4.04
N ARG A 49 -3.11 -6.17 -4.80
CA ARG A 49 -3.11 -6.11 -6.26
C ARG A 49 -2.79 -4.69 -6.75
N GLN A 50 -3.43 -3.67 -6.19
CA GLN A 50 -3.17 -2.27 -6.56
C GLN A 50 -1.72 -1.87 -6.28
N LEU A 51 -1.13 -2.27 -5.14
CA LEU A 51 0.28 -2.04 -4.86
C LEU A 51 1.19 -2.72 -5.91
N ALA A 52 0.85 -3.92 -6.37
CA ALA A 52 1.56 -4.57 -7.46
C ALA A 52 1.42 -3.81 -8.80
N GLU A 53 0.22 -3.32 -9.12
CA GLU A 53 -0.02 -2.47 -10.31
C GLU A 53 0.77 -1.15 -10.23
N ILE A 54 0.81 -0.51 -9.06
CA ILE A 54 1.60 0.70 -8.80
C ILE A 54 3.09 0.44 -9.06
N ARG A 55 3.62 -0.68 -8.57
CA ARG A 55 5.02 -1.07 -8.80
C ARG A 55 5.33 -1.17 -10.29
N GLU A 56 4.47 -1.84 -11.06
CA GLU A 56 4.67 -1.98 -12.52
C GLU A 56 4.54 -0.63 -13.24
N ALA A 57 3.60 0.23 -12.83
CA ALA A 57 3.44 1.57 -13.40
C ALA A 57 4.66 2.47 -13.13
N LEU A 58 5.21 2.43 -11.91
CA LEU A 58 6.44 3.15 -11.57
C LEU A 58 7.63 2.70 -12.43
N MET A 59 7.78 1.39 -12.66
CA MET A 59 8.79 0.85 -13.57
C MET A 59 8.54 1.27 -15.03
N GLY A 60 7.28 1.24 -15.47
CA GLY A 60 6.87 1.67 -16.81
C GLY A 60 7.19 3.14 -17.05
N PHE A 61 6.82 4.02 -16.11
CA PHE A 61 7.14 5.45 -16.15
C PHE A 61 8.65 5.67 -16.32
N ALA A 62 9.46 4.99 -15.52
CA ALA A 62 10.92 5.12 -15.59
C ALA A 62 11.53 4.67 -16.92
N ILE A 63 10.86 3.81 -17.67
CA ILE A 63 11.31 3.39 -19.01
C ILE A 63 10.89 4.40 -20.08
N THR A 64 9.71 5.01 -19.95
CA THR A 64 9.13 5.87 -20.99
C THR A 64 9.62 7.30 -20.96
N GLU A 65 10.15 7.75 -19.82
CA GLU A 65 10.72 9.09 -19.70
C GLU A 65 11.96 9.27 -20.58
N ARG A 66 12.19 10.51 -21.04
CA ARG A 66 13.36 10.84 -21.89
C ARG A 66 14.68 10.56 -21.17
N ALA A 67 14.72 10.84 -19.88
CA ALA A 67 15.79 10.45 -18.97
C ALA A 67 15.17 9.46 -17.98
N PRO A 68 15.68 8.22 -17.86
CA PRO A 68 15.04 7.21 -17.03
C PRO A 68 14.96 7.67 -15.57
N ARG A 69 13.76 7.83 -15.02
CA ARG A 69 13.58 8.28 -13.62
C ARG A 69 12.23 7.84 -13.07
N LEU A 70 12.12 7.74 -11.76
CA LEU A 70 10.85 7.62 -11.06
C LEU A 70 10.15 9.00 -10.99
N PRO A 71 8.82 9.04 -10.92
CA PRO A 71 8.10 10.30 -10.78
C PRO A 71 8.36 10.90 -9.39
N CYS A 72 8.22 12.21 -9.26
CA CYS A 72 8.15 12.84 -7.93
C CYS A 72 6.78 12.61 -7.27
N PRO A 73 6.71 12.58 -5.94
CA PRO A 73 5.43 12.44 -5.26
C PRO A 73 4.52 13.65 -5.52
N ASP A 74 3.21 13.45 -5.37
CA ASP A 74 2.18 14.48 -5.39
C ASP A 74 2.08 15.10 -3.99
N VAL A 75 2.28 16.41 -3.86
CA VAL A 75 2.23 17.14 -2.58
C VAL A 75 1.13 18.19 -2.52
N ASP A 76 0.44 18.47 -3.62
CA ASP A 76 -0.66 19.43 -3.69
C ASP A 76 -2.05 18.80 -3.89
N GLY A 77 -2.09 17.49 -4.17
CA GLY A 77 -3.27 16.65 -4.22
C GLY A 77 -3.98 16.61 -5.57
N ASP A 78 -3.37 17.16 -6.63
CA ASP A 78 -3.94 17.17 -7.99
C ASP A 78 -3.72 15.84 -8.75
N GLY A 79 -2.87 14.95 -8.21
CA GLY A 79 -2.51 13.66 -8.77
C GLY A 79 -1.33 13.67 -9.74
N LEU A 80 -0.75 14.84 -10.01
CA LEU A 80 0.43 15.01 -10.85
C LEU A 80 1.71 14.88 -10.01
N GLU A 81 2.85 14.67 -10.68
CA GLU A 81 4.13 14.67 -9.96
C GLU A 81 4.59 16.10 -9.68
N ASP A 82 5.21 16.30 -8.51
CA ASP A 82 5.74 17.60 -8.09
C ASP A 82 7.29 17.63 -8.10
N PRO A 83 7.93 17.86 -9.26
CA PRO A 83 9.37 18.03 -9.34
C PRO A 83 9.82 19.31 -8.64
N ALA A 84 11.05 19.29 -8.13
CA ALA A 84 11.64 20.50 -7.60
C ALA A 84 11.84 21.55 -8.71
N ALA A 85 11.94 22.84 -8.32
CA ALA A 85 12.14 23.90 -9.30
C ALA A 85 13.49 23.73 -10.03
N PRO A 86 13.59 24.05 -11.34
CA PRO A 86 14.86 23.98 -12.05
C PRO A 86 15.97 24.75 -11.33
N GLY A 87 17.12 24.10 -11.12
CA GLY A 87 18.29 24.69 -10.45
C GLY A 87 18.32 24.52 -8.93
N THR A 88 17.38 23.77 -8.33
CA THR A 88 17.51 23.32 -6.94
C THR A 88 18.35 22.06 -6.83
N ALA A 89 18.99 21.85 -5.67
CA ALA A 89 19.73 20.62 -5.39
C ALA A 89 18.81 19.40 -5.14
N ALA A 90 17.52 19.63 -4.83
CA ALA A 90 16.55 18.56 -4.64
C ALA A 90 15.99 18.07 -5.97
N SER A 91 15.74 16.77 -6.09
CA SER A 91 15.08 16.15 -7.24
C SER A 91 13.56 16.42 -7.22
N CYS A 92 12.95 16.30 -6.04
CA CYS A 92 11.51 16.46 -5.82
C CYS A 92 11.20 17.58 -4.83
N ARG A 93 9.99 18.17 -4.87
CA ARG A 93 9.57 19.19 -3.89
C ARG A 93 9.61 18.66 -2.46
N GLN A 94 9.19 17.41 -2.28
CA GLN A 94 9.32 16.66 -1.03
C GLN A 94 9.73 15.22 -1.35
N GLY A 95 10.48 14.59 -0.43
CA GLY A 95 10.94 13.20 -0.57
C GLY A 95 9.85 12.15 -0.32
N GLU A 96 8.72 12.56 0.27
CA GLU A 96 7.53 11.73 0.40
C GLU A 96 6.28 12.59 0.17
N GLY A 97 5.28 12.02 -0.50
CA GLY A 97 3.95 12.61 -0.67
C GLY A 97 2.91 11.55 -1.02
N ALA A 98 1.78 12.00 -1.57
CA ALA A 98 0.82 11.11 -2.17
C ALA A 98 1.41 10.48 -3.45
N LEU A 99 0.91 9.30 -3.81
CA LEU A 99 1.23 8.70 -5.11
C LEU A 99 0.71 9.63 -6.23
N PRO A 100 1.52 9.98 -7.24
CA PRO A 100 1.10 10.78 -8.40
C PRO A 100 0.24 9.93 -9.35
N TRP A 101 -0.96 9.59 -8.90
CA TRP A 101 -1.85 8.61 -9.52
C TRP A 101 -2.33 9.04 -10.91
N ALA A 102 -2.50 10.33 -11.15
CA ALA A 102 -2.90 10.84 -12.45
C ALA A 102 -1.74 10.78 -13.45
N THR A 103 -0.52 11.13 -13.02
CA THR A 103 0.72 10.93 -13.82
C THR A 103 0.91 9.46 -14.20
N LEU A 104 0.64 8.55 -13.27
CA LEU A 104 0.81 7.10 -13.48
C LEU A 104 -0.38 6.43 -14.19
N GLY A 105 -1.50 7.13 -14.39
CA GLY A 105 -2.72 6.56 -14.98
C GLY A 105 -3.38 5.49 -14.12
N LEU A 106 -3.31 5.62 -12.80
CA LEU A 106 -3.79 4.66 -11.80
C LEU A 106 -5.01 5.17 -11.03
N PHE A 107 -5.67 4.26 -10.31
CA PHE A 107 -6.67 4.65 -9.33
C PHE A 107 -6.02 5.35 -8.12
N ARG A 108 -6.63 6.45 -7.69
CA ARG A 108 -6.15 7.25 -6.54
C ARG A 108 -6.18 6.51 -5.21
N LYS A 109 -7.14 5.59 -5.03
CA LYS A 109 -7.56 5.09 -3.72
C LYS A 109 -7.43 3.58 -3.57
N ASP A 110 -7.05 3.17 -2.37
CA ASP A 110 -7.07 1.78 -1.91
C ASP A 110 -8.51 1.25 -1.71
N ALA A 111 -8.63 -0.01 -1.31
CA ALA A 111 -9.92 -0.66 -1.11
C ALA A 111 -10.75 -0.13 0.09
N TRP A 112 -10.15 0.68 0.97
CA TRP A 112 -10.84 1.39 2.05
C TRP A 112 -11.13 2.86 1.71
N GLY A 113 -10.71 3.33 0.52
CA GLY A 113 -11.01 4.66 0.01
C GLY A 113 -9.98 5.73 0.36
N ARG A 114 -8.76 5.32 0.71
CA ARG A 114 -7.65 6.19 1.13
C ARG A 114 -6.56 6.25 0.07
N GLY A 115 -5.80 7.34 0.05
CA GLY A 115 -4.68 7.49 -0.88
C GLY A 115 -3.53 6.54 -0.56
N PHE A 116 -2.66 6.31 -1.55
CA PHE A 116 -1.36 5.69 -1.32
C PHE A 116 -0.31 6.76 -1.02
N ARG A 117 0.61 6.44 -0.11
CA ARG A 117 1.82 7.23 0.16
C ARG A 117 2.98 6.69 -0.64
N TYR A 118 3.85 7.59 -1.08
CA TYR A 118 4.93 7.29 -2.00
C TYR A 118 6.17 8.13 -1.68
N ALA A 119 7.32 7.46 -1.63
CA ALA A 119 8.62 8.07 -1.47
C ALA A 119 9.62 7.48 -2.48
N PRO A 120 10.04 8.23 -3.52
CA PRO A 120 11.19 7.84 -4.33
C PRO A 120 12.50 8.12 -3.58
N ASP A 121 13.52 7.33 -3.88
CA ASP A 121 14.88 7.72 -3.55
C ASP A 121 15.38 8.76 -4.57
N ASP A 122 16.02 9.82 -4.10
CA ASP A 122 16.47 10.96 -4.92
C ASP A 122 17.36 10.54 -6.10
N ALA A 123 18.16 9.49 -5.93
CA ALA A 123 19.05 8.97 -6.99
C ALA A 123 18.27 8.36 -8.17
N TYR A 124 16.99 8.06 -7.98
CA TYR A 124 16.10 7.51 -9.00
C TYR A 124 15.06 8.49 -9.50
N ALA A 125 14.74 9.56 -8.77
CA ALA A 125 13.79 10.59 -9.20
C ALA A 125 14.44 11.84 -9.81
N ALA A 126 15.78 11.88 -9.90
CA ALA A 126 16.50 13.02 -10.49
C ALA A 126 16.01 13.36 -11.91
N PRO A 127 15.82 14.64 -12.24
CA PRO A 127 15.35 15.06 -13.56
C PRO A 127 16.35 14.73 -14.68
N GLU A 128 17.64 14.62 -14.36
CA GLU A 128 18.69 14.17 -15.29
C GLU A 128 18.65 12.65 -15.56
N GLY A 129 17.81 11.91 -14.82
CA GLY A 129 17.69 10.46 -14.88
C GLY A 129 18.65 9.71 -13.97
N VAL A 130 18.45 8.40 -13.89
CA VAL A 130 19.27 7.45 -13.13
C VAL A 130 20.66 7.40 -13.73
N SER A 131 21.66 7.80 -12.96
CA SER A 131 23.05 7.77 -13.41
C SER A 131 23.52 6.33 -13.72
N ALA A 132 24.50 6.17 -14.61
CA ALA A 132 25.04 4.85 -14.99
C ALA A 132 25.70 4.07 -13.83
N ARG A 133 25.93 4.73 -12.69
CA ARG A 133 26.27 4.11 -11.40
C ARG A 133 25.50 4.88 -10.33
N PRO A 134 24.23 4.53 -10.04
CA PRO A 134 23.42 5.33 -9.13
C PRO A 134 24.10 5.34 -7.76
N ASP A 135 24.36 6.55 -7.27
CA ASP A 135 24.83 6.77 -5.91
C ASP A 135 23.60 6.71 -5.00
N THR A 136 23.39 5.56 -4.35
CA THR A 136 22.22 5.35 -3.48
C THR A 136 22.48 5.82 -2.06
N ARG A 137 23.39 6.78 -1.88
CA ARG A 137 23.68 7.43 -0.60
C ARG A 137 22.56 8.36 -0.13
N THR A 138 21.37 8.29 -0.69
CA THR A 138 20.15 8.87 -0.10
C THR A 138 19.22 7.80 0.49
N GLY A 139 19.72 6.54 0.54
CA GLY A 139 18.97 5.30 0.65
C GLY A 139 17.84 5.27 1.68
N LEU A 140 16.65 4.92 1.19
CA LEU A 140 15.51 4.49 1.99
C LEU A 140 15.85 3.20 2.75
N ARG A 141 15.29 3.04 3.96
CA ARG A 141 15.50 1.88 4.82
C ARG A 141 14.18 1.30 5.28
N VAL A 142 14.08 -0.02 5.31
CA VAL A 142 12.90 -0.72 5.80
C VAL A 142 13.30 -1.67 6.93
N ARG A 143 12.52 -1.70 8.00
CA ARG A 143 12.61 -2.69 9.08
C ARG A 143 11.25 -3.32 9.38
N ASP A 144 11.28 -4.42 10.10
CA ASP A 144 10.08 -5.01 10.69
C ASP A 144 9.70 -4.37 12.03
N TYR A 145 8.58 -4.82 12.60
CA TYR A 145 8.05 -4.29 13.86
C TYR A 145 8.94 -4.55 15.08
N VAL A 146 9.80 -5.57 15.03
CA VAL A 146 10.75 -5.87 16.12
C VAL A 146 12.10 -5.17 15.92
N GLY A 147 12.23 -4.37 14.86
CA GLY A 147 13.42 -3.57 14.55
C GLY A 147 14.47 -4.30 13.71
N ALA A 148 14.18 -5.49 13.17
CA ALA A 148 15.09 -6.18 12.27
C ALA A 148 15.09 -5.51 10.90
N ALA A 149 16.28 -5.22 10.37
CA ALA A 149 16.44 -4.62 9.04
C ALA A 149 15.95 -5.60 7.95
N LEU A 150 15.02 -5.13 7.11
CA LEU A 150 14.52 -5.84 5.94
C LEU A 150 15.25 -5.43 4.65
N THR A 151 15.92 -4.28 4.68
CA THR A 151 16.84 -3.81 3.63
C THR A 151 18.27 -3.75 4.14
N ASP A 152 19.23 -3.52 3.25
CA ASP A 152 20.64 -3.35 3.61
C ASP A 152 20.86 -2.02 4.33
N TRP A 153 21.34 -2.09 5.57
CA TRP A 153 21.64 -0.93 6.42
C TRP A 153 23.15 -0.73 6.60
N THR A 154 23.97 -1.51 5.90
CA THR A 154 25.43 -1.41 6.00
C THR A 154 25.89 -0.01 5.57
N PRO A 155 26.59 0.74 6.43
CA PRO A 155 27.07 2.07 6.07
C PRO A 155 28.00 1.99 4.86
N ALA A 156 27.88 2.94 3.93
CA ALA A 156 28.85 3.06 2.85
C ALA A 156 30.24 3.42 3.41
N SER A 157 31.30 3.03 2.67
CA SER A 157 32.67 3.50 2.90
C SER A 157 33.15 4.28 1.66
N PRO A 158 33.47 5.60 1.78
CA PRO A 158 33.40 6.45 2.97
C PRO A 158 31.96 6.67 3.51
N PRO A 159 31.79 7.17 4.76
CA PRO A 159 30.50 7.29 5.44
C PRO A 159 29.41 7.91 4.59
N GLY A 160 28.30 7.20 4.47
CA GLY A 160 27.10 7.60 3.74
C GLY A 160 25.99 6.56 3.89
N PRO A 161 24.77 6.86 3.41
CA PRO A 161 23.66 5.91 3.42
C PRO A 161 23.95 4.60 2.66
N PRO A 162 23.20 3.53 2.97
CA PRO A 162 23.54 2.18 2.51
C PRO A 162 23.53 2.07 0.98
N PRO A 163 24.49 1.36 0.38
CA PRO A 163 24.63 1.26 -1.08
C PRO A 163 23.51 0.46 -1.76
N ASN A 164 22.55 -0.11 -1.03
CA ASN A 164 21.51 -0.98 -1.57
C ASN A 164 20.10 -0.67 -1.03
N GLY A 165 19.81 0.59 -0.72
CA GLY A 165 18.46 1.04 -0.41
C GLY A 165 17.46 0.74 -1.56
N PRO A 166 16.17 0.58 -1.27
CA PRO A 166 15.13 0.53 -2.29
C PRO A 166 15.14 1.78 -3.17
N ALA A 167 14.70 1.64 -4.42
CA ALA A 167 14.54 2.77 -5.33
C ALA A 167 13.30 3.62 -5.00
N ALA A 168 12.30 3.03 -4.35
CA ALA A 168 11.14 3.72 -3.82
C ALA A 168 10.42 2.87 -2.77
N VAL A 169 9.59 3.52 -1.97
CA VAL A 169 8.63 2.93 -1.04
C VAL A 169 7.22 3.40 -1.42
N VAL A 170 6.24 2.49 -1.33
CA VAL A 170 4.81 2.79 -1.50
C VAL A 170 4.04 2.09 -0.39
N PHE A 171 3.10 2.77 0.26
CA PHE A 171 2.23 2.12 1.25
C PHE A 171 0.79 2.64 1.22
N SER A 172 -0.13 1.76 1.66
CA SER A 172 -1.49 2.11 2.07
C SER A 172 -1.54 2.09 3.59
N CYS A 173 -2.26 3.05 4.20
CA CYS A 173 -2.47 3.10 5.65
C CYS A 173 -3.56 2.13 6.14
N GLY A 174 -3.85 1.08 5.37
CA GLY A 174 -4.73 -0.01 5.80
C GLY A 174 -6.16 0.40 6.19
N PRO A 175 -6.85 -0.49 6.94
CA PRO A 175 -8.18 -0.26 7.49
C PRO A 175 -8.34 0.91 8.46
N ASP A 176 -7.34 1.25 9.27
CA ASP A 176 -7.42 2.34 10.23
C ASP A 176 -7.21 3.71 9.57
N GLY A 177 -6.46 3.77 8.48
CA GLY A 177 -6.21 4.98 7.70
C GLY A 177 -5.18 5.92 8.29
N ILE A 178 -4.36 5.44 9.21
CA ILE A 178 -3.37 6.21 9.94
C ILE A 178 -2.00 5.60 9.60
N PRO A 179 -1.03 6.37 9.11
CA PRO A 179 0.33 5.85 8.98
C PRO A 179 0.82 5.33 10.33
N ASN A 180 1.35 4.11 10.40
CA ASN A 180 1.72 3.47 11.66
C ASN A 180 3.25 3.38 11.84
N GLY A 181 3.72 3.67 13.05
CA GLY A 181 5.14 3.48 13.41
C GLY A 181 6.05 4.39 12.59
N GLU A 182 7.10 3.83 11.98
CA GLU A 182 8.04 4.62 11.16
C GLU A 182 7.42 5.12 9.84
N ASN A 183 6.21 4.68 9.49
CA ASN A 183 5.51 5.24 8.32
C ASN A 183 4.83 6.58 8.65
N ASP A 184 4.81 7.01 9.91
CA ASP A 184 4.32 8.31 10.37
C ASP A 184 5.48 9.31 10.46
N ASN A 185 5.43 10.38 9.66
CA ASN A 185 6.53 11.32 9.50
C ASN A 185 6.65 12.33 10.66
N ASP A 186 5.58 12.57 11.41
CA ASP A 186 5.57 13.59 12.45
C ASP A 186 5.06 13.09 13.81
N GLY A 187 4.52 11.87 13.87
CA GLY A 187 3.98 11.29 15.10
C GLY A 187 2.73 12.01 15.58
N ALA A 188 2.15 12.89 14.76
CA ALA A 188 0.99 13.67 15.12
C ALA A 188 -0.28 12.82 14.96
N PRO A 189 -1.29 13.01 15.81
CA PRO A 189 -2.56 12.34 15.63
C PRO A 189 -3.16 12.66 14.25
N ASN A 190 -3.55 11.64 13.50
CA ASN A 190 -4.36 11.78 12.28
C ASN A 190 -5.84 11.45 12.58
N PRO A 191 -6.64 12.39 13.12
CA PRO A 191 -8.03 12.12 13.50
C PRO A 191 -8.96 11.89 12.30
N ASN A 192 -8.54 12.27 11.10
CA ASN A 192 -9.34 12.14 9.89
C ASN A 192 -9.20 10.75 9.24
N ALA A 193 -8.17 9.98 9.63
CA ALA A 193 -7.93 8.62 9.11
C ALA A 193 -7.91 8.56 7.56
N ASP A 194 -7.35 9.59 6.95
CA ASP A 194 -7.32 9.83 5.50
C ASP A 194 -5.97 9.47 4.86
N CYS A 195 -5.07 8.88 5.64
CA CYS A 195 -3.69 8.57 5.25
C CYS A 195 -2.87 9.83 4.89
N ALA A 196 -3.26 11.01 5.38
CA ALA A 196 -2.37 12.17 5.38
C ALA A 196 -1.14 11.90 6.26
N ASN A 197 0.03 12.29 5.77
CA ASN A 197 1.31 12.10 6.46
C ASN A 197 2.16 13.37 6.33
N PRO A 198 1.77 14.47 7.00
CA PRO A 198 2.53 15.71 6.98
C PRO A 198 3.89 15.55 7.68
N GLY A 199 4.78 16.52 7.49
CA GLY A 199 6.14 16.44 8.01
C GLY A 199 7.15 15.96 6.97
N ALA A 200 8.39 15.77 7.41
CA ALA A 200 9.49 15.32 6.55
C ALA A 200 9.85 13.89 6.94
N SER A 201 9.78 12.97 5.98
CA SER A 201 10.27 11.61 6.18
C SER A 201 11.76 11.61 6.52
N ASP A 202 12.15 10.75 7.45
CA ASP A 202 13.55 10.47 7.80
C ASP A 202 14.15 9.33 6.94
N GLY A 203 13.38 8.83 5.97
CA GLY A 203 13.74 7.74 5.07
C GLY A 203 13.73 6.36 5.71
N LEU A 204 13.22 6.20 6.93
CA LEU A 204 13.01 4.93 7.59
C LEU A 204 11.54 4.53 7.51
N TYR A 205 11.27 3.28 7.14
CA TYR A 205 9.93 2.76 6.98
C TYR A 205 9.74 1.44 7.71
N LEU A 206 8.49 1.17 8.08
CA LEU A 206 8.06 -0.02 8.78
C LEU A 206 7.23 -0.91 7.84
N ALA A 207 7.68 -2.15 7.64
CA ALA A 207 6.93 -3.17 6.91
C ALA A 207 6.80 -4.42 7.76
N ASN A 208 5.56 -4.84 8.02
CA ASN A 208 5.30 -6.05 8.78
C ASN A 208 4.00 -6.72 8.33
N SER A 209 3.78 -7.97 8.77
CA SER A 209 2.42 -8.51 8.74
C SER A 209 1.52 -7.71 9.70
N PRO A 210 0.21 -7.59 9.43
CA PRO A 210 -0.67 -6.83 10.30
C PRO A 210 -0.63 -7.32 11.75
N ILE A 211 -0.50 -6.38 12.68
CA ILE A 211 -0.58 -6.60 14.12
C ILE A 211 -1.86 -5.93 14.61
N LYS A 212 -2.77 -6.75 15.13
CA LYS A 212 -4.09 -6.30 15.59
C LYS A 212 -3.96 -5.12 16.56
N GLY A 213 -4.47 -3.97 16.14
CA GLY A 213 -4.53 -2.75 16.96
C GLY A 213 -3.22 -2.00 17.11
N ALA A 214 -2.20 -2.32 16.31
CA ALA A 214 -0.89 -1.66 16.38
C ALA A 214 -0.26 -1.37 15.01
N PHE A 215 -0.50 -2.20 14.00
CA PHE A 215 0.06 -2.01 12.66
C PHE A 215 -0.84 -2.67 11.62
N ASP A 216 -1.41 -1.91 10.69
CA ASP A 216 -2.19 -2.44 9.57
C ASP A 216 -1.79 -1.90 8.19
N ASP A 217 -0.82 -0.98 8.16
CA ASP A 217 -0.17 -0.48 6.95
C ASP A 217 0.31 -1.62 6.04
N ARG A 218 0.11 -1.41 4.74
CA ARG A 218 0.53 -2.31 3.67
C ARG A 218 1.58 -1.64 2.82
N LEU A 219 2.84 -1.95 3.13
CA LEU A 219 3.99 -1.37 2.45
C LEU A 219 4.61 -2.35 1.45
N ILE A 220 4.98 -1.82 0.29
CA ILE A 220 5.90 -2.45 -0.64
C ILE A 220 7.07 -1.50 -0.91
N TRP A 221 8.20 -2.06 -1.33
CA TRP A 221 9.30 -1.27 -1.86
C TRP A 221 9.68 -1.75 -3.26
N LEU A 222 10.21 -0.84 -4.06
CA LEU A 222 10.76 -1.11 -5.37
C LEU A 222 12.25 -1.48 -5.21
N SER A 223 12.59 -2.71 -5.54
CA SER A 223 13.99 -3.15 -5.58
C SER A 223 14.76 -2.38 -6.63
N ARG A 224 15.88 -1.75 -6.23
CA ARG A 224 16.87 -1.19 -7.14
C ARG A 224 17.26 -2.17 -8.25
N ASN A 225 17.56 -3.41 -7.87
CA ASN A 225 18.07 -4.40 -8.82
C ASN A 225 17.04 -4.72 -9.89
N THR A 226 15.77 -4.82 -9.49
CA THR A 226 14.68 -5.04 -10.43
C THR A 226 14.50 -3.83 -11.35
N LEU A 227 14.46 -2.61 -10.80
CA LEU A 227 14.34 -1.39 -11.60
C LEU A 227 15.47 -1.29 -12.63
N LEU A 228 16.73 -1.37 -12.18
CA LEU A 228 17.89 -1.29 -13.09
C LEU A 228 17.88 -2.39 -14.14
N ASN A 229 17.52 -3.64 -13.77
CA ASN A 229 17.39 -4.72 -14.74
C ASN A 229 16.33 -4.41 -15.81
N ARG A 230 15.19 -3.82 -15.43
CA ARG A 230 14.15 -3.41 -16.38
C ARG A 230 14.63 -2.30 -17.30
N LEU A 231 15.34 -1.30 -16.78
CA LEU A 231 15.91 -0.21 -17.56
C LEU A 231 16.94 -0.71 -18.60
N VAL A 232 17.86 -1.60 -18.18
CA VAL A 232 18.81 -2.27 -19.09
C VAL A 232 18.07 -3.07 -20.16
N SER A 233 17.09 -3.87 -19.75
CA SER A 233 16.34 -4.74 -20.67
C SER A 233 15.54 -3.94 -21.71
N ALA A 234 15.09 -2.73 -21.35
CA ALA A 234 14.41 -1.81 -22.25
C ALA A 234 15.38 -1.00 -23.13
N GLY A 235 16.70 -1.10 -22.91
CA GLY A 235 17.73 -0.40 -23.68
C GLY A 235 17.81 1.11 -23.39
N VAL A 236 17.26 1.55 -22.25
CA VAL A 236 17.24 2.97 -21.85
C VAL A 236 18.31 3.33 -20.81
N TRP A 237 18.99 2.33 -20.24
CA TRP A 237 20.10 2.51 -19.30
C TRP A 237 21.27 1.58 -19.67
N PRO A 238 22.54 2.02 -19.52
CA PRO A 238 23.74 1.30 -20.01
C PRO A 238 23.97 -0.11 -19.47
#